data_AF-A0A0F8Z2S8-F1
#
_entry.id   AF-A0A0F8Z2S8-F1
#
_cell.length_a   1.000
_cell.length_b   1.000
_cell.length_c   1.000
_cell.angle_alpha   90.00
_cell.angle_beta   90.00
_cell.angle_gamma   90.00
#
_symmetry.space_group_name_H-M   'P 1'
#
loop_
_entity.id
_entity.type
_entity.pdbx_description
1 polymer ?
#
loop_
_entity_poly.entity_id
_entity_poly.type
_entity_poly.pdbx_seq_one_letter_code
_entity_poly.pdbx_strand_id
1 'polypeptide(L)'
;MASRLLKVPPNTAVTAAPQAVVFNQGDTYTLRNTDTTNSLYYLHDPGTYVQDNTTGFAGLAAALKSAGGSELKAGEEVVIKRAPPWVMVVCATTLTATLQVDAGDVHAAIGVSAITKAMLAESSLYEDRIPLSACMQQDGAPMTVGGGAGHFSIDWTPEAAENCSLLGEDAGGTTKTDVLVFEYVIPAEYKDPQDLKVVTNWKYITDGTVTAKSLDLLLFKLGEDSVPGADICATTIRTLTTSPADYTFTITPATLAPGDVIIGVFAASMTETAGGGKFLNAVALSLRIQLDRTV
;
A
#
# COMPACT_ATOMS: atom_id res chain seq x y z
N MET A 1 -3.34 -17.39 9.30
CA MET A 1 -3.72 -16.57 8.13
C MET A 1 -4.84 -17.29 7.41
N ALA A 2 -6.03 -16.70 7.33
CA ALA A 2 -7.14 -17.29 6.57
C ALA A 2 -6.83 -17.13 5.07
N SER A 3 -6.56 -18.23 4.37
CA SER A 3 -6.45 -18.24 2.91
C SER A 3 -7.78 -17.77 2.34
N ARG A 4 -7.81 -16.57 1.75
CA ARG A 4 -9.01 -15.99 1.17
C ARG A 4 -9.33 -16.77 -0.11
N LEU A 5 -10.31 -17.66 -0.02
CA LEU A 5 -10.73 -18.58 -1.07
C LEU A 5 -11.34 -17.77 -2.23
N LEU A 6 -10.70 -17.80 -3.40
CA LEU A 6 -11.28 -17.24 -4.63
C LEU A 6 -12.16 -18.32 -5.26
N LYS A 7 -13.48 -18.19 -5.11
CA LYS A 7 -14.43 -19.03 -5.84
C LYS A 7 -14.39 -18.66 -7.32
N VAL A 8 -13.94 -19.57 -8.15
CA VAL A 8 -14.02 -19.43 -9.60
C VAL A 8 -15.42 -19.84 -10.06
N PRO A 9 -16.12 -19.05 -10.89
CA PRO A 9 -17.43 -19.43 -11.42
C PRO A 9 -17.36 -20.73 -12.25
N PRO A 10 -18.44 -21.54 -12.30
CA PRO A 10 -18.53 -22.68 -13.21
C PRO A 10 -18.32 -22.24 -14.67
N ASN A 11 -17.71 -23.10 -15.48
CA ASN A 11 -17.35 -22.87 -16.90
C ASN A 11 -16.29 -21.77 -17.13
N THR A 12 -15.43 -21.49 -16.15
CA THR A 12 -14.30 -20.57 -16.36
C THR A 12 -13.19 -21.28 -17.11
N ALA A 13 -12.77 -20.71 -18.25
CA ALA A 13 -11.59 -21.16 -18.97
C ALA A 13 -10.33 -20.80 -18.16
N VAL A 14 -9.54 -21.81 -17.83
CA VAL A 14 -8.23 -21.64 -17.19
C VAL A 14 -7.16 -21.83 -18.25
N THR A 15 -6.46 -20.75 -18.57
CA THR A 15 -5.36 -20.75 -19.54
C THR A 15 -4.09 -21.23 -18.83
N ALA A 16 -3.62 -22.44 -19.15
CA ALA A 16 -2.47 -23.08 -18.50
C ALA A 16 -1.18 -22.88 -19.30
N ALA A 17 -0.33 -21.96 -18.82
CA ALA A 17 1.10 -22.29 -18.68
C ALA A 17 1.20 -23.37 -17.57
N PRO A 18 2.27 -24.18 -17.46
CA PRO A 18 2.29 -25.33 -16.52
C PRO A 18 1.87 -24.91 -15.11
N GLN A 19 0.75 -25.46 -14.65
CA GLN A 19 0.02 -25.00 -13.47
C GLN A 19 -0.25 -26.19 -12.53
N ALA A 20 -0.22 -25.95 -11.23
CA ALA A 20 -0.85 -26.86 -10.29
C ALA A 20 -2.26 -26.30 -10.00
N VAL A 21 -3.29 -27.12 -10.18
CA VAL A 21 -4.68 -26.72 -9.89
C VAL A 21 -5.13 -27.47 -8.64
N VAL A 22 -5.60 -26.76 -7.62
CA VAL A 22 -6.07 -27.42 -6.39
C VAL A 22 -7.59 -27.58 -6.44
N PHE A 23 -8.04 -28.82 -6.26
CA PHE A 23 -9.45 -29.22 -6.29
C PHE A 23 -9.89 -29.65 -4.88
N ASN A 24 -11.15 -29.42 -4.51
CA ASN A 24 -11.71 -29.94 -3.26
C ASN A 24 -11.78 -31.45 -3.24
N GLN A 25 -11.38 -32.01 -2.09
CA GLN A 25 -11.46 -33.43 -1.81
C GLN A 25 -12.91 -33.92 -1.84
N GLY A 26 -13.14 -35.04 -2.52
CA GLY A 26 -14.42 -35.75 -2.52
C GLY A 26 -15.41 -35.30 -3.60
N ASP A 27 -15.17 -34.16 -4.24
CA ASP A 27 -16.00 -33.66 -5.34
C ASP A 27 -15.72 -34.40 -6.66
N THR A 28 -16.64 -34.28 -7.61
CA THR A 28 -16.48 -34.82 -8.98
C THR A 28 -16.21 -33.67 -9.94
N TYR A 29 -15.14 -33.80 -10.72
CA TYR A 29 -14.69 -32.79 -11.67
C TYR A 29 -14.69 -33.36 -13.07
N THR A 30 -15.05 -32.53 -14.04
CA THR A 30 -14.84 -32.80 -15.46
C THR A 30 -13.74 -31.89 -15.95
N LEU A 31 -12.63 -32.47 -16.40
CA LEU A 31 -11.53 -31.77 -17.05
C LEU A 31 -11.70 -31.89 -18.56
N ARG A 32 -11.72 -30.75 -19.25
CA ARG A 32 -11.76 -30.68 -20.72
C ARG A 32 -10.51 -30.00 -21.24
N ASN A 33 -9.76 -30.70 -22.07
CA ASN A 33 -8.70 -30.08 -22.84
C ASN A 33 -9.30 -29.42 -24.09
N THR A 34 -9.52 -28.11 -24.02
CA THR A 34 -10.08 -27.34 -25.13
C THR A 34 -9.03 -26.96 -26.18
N ASP A 35 -7.75 -27.27 -25.92
CA ASP A 35 -6.68 -27.19 -26.91
C ASP A 35 -6.87 -28.31 -27.95
N THR A 36 -6.77 -27.96 -29.23
CA THR A 36 -6.91 -28.89 -30.38
C THR A 36 -5.57 -29.45 -30.87
N THR A 37 -4.47 -29.00 -30.28
CA THR A 37 -3.10 -29.24 -30.73
C THR A 37 -2.24 -29.91 -29.65
N ASN A 38 -2.40 -29.54 -28.38
CA ASN A 38 -1.50 -29.99 -27.30
C ASN A 38 -2.17 -30.96 -26.31
N SER A 39 -1.44 -31.99 -25.88
CA SER A 39 -1.84 -32.85 -24.76
C SER A 39 -1.53 -32.19 -23.41
N LEU A 40 -2.39 -32.44 -22.43
CA LEU A 40 -2.18 -32.14 -21.01
C LEU A 40 -1.83 -33.43 -20.26
N TYR A 41 -1.08 -33.30 -19.17
CA TYR A 41 -0.76 -34.40 -18.26
C TYR A 41 -1.27 -34.07 -16.88
N TYR A 42 -1.97 -35.01 -16.25
CA TYR A 42 -2.48 -34.82 -14.90
C TYR A 42 -2.08 -35.97 -13.98
N LEU A 43 -1.81 -35.65 -12.72
CA LEU A 43 -1.45 -36.63 -11.70
C LEU A 43 -2.38 -36.52 -10.49
N HIS A 44 -2.94 -37.65 -10.09
CA HIS A 44 -3.81 -37.80 -8.93
C HIS A 44 -3.00 -38.15 -7.69
N ASP A 45 -3.23 -37.41 -6.60
CA ASP A 45 -2.63 -37.66 -5.28
C ASP A 45 -1.12 -37.98 -5.28
N PRO A 46 -0.25 -37.09 -5.80
CA PRO A 46 1.18 -37.31 -5.74
C PRO A 46 1.70 -37.42 -4.29
N GLY A 47 1.76 -38.61 -3.67
CA GLY A 47 2.57 -38.78 -2.44
C GLY A 47 4.00 -38.20 -2.56
N THR A 48 4.45 -37.94 -3.79
CA THR A 48 5.62 -37.18 -4.22
C THR A 48 5.24 -35.86 -4.92
N TYR A 49 5.55 -34.72 -4.30
CA TYR A 49 5.60 -33.43 -5.01
C TYR A 49 6.67 -33.52 -6.11
N VAL A 50 6.26 -33.48 -7.39
CA VAL A 50 7.21 -33.42 -8.52
C VAL A 50 7.74 -31.99 -8.58
N GLN A 51 8.85 -31.76 -7.88
CA GLN A 51 9.48 -30.45 -7.80
C GLN A 51 10.01 -30.05 -9.19
N ASP A 52 9.62 -28.86 -9.62
CA ASP A 52 10.00 -28.20 -10.88
C ASP A 52 11.49 -27.82 -10.88
N ASN A 53 12.36 -28.84 -10.96
CA ASN A 53 13.82 -28.67 -11.07
C ASN A 53 14.36 -29.30 -12.36
N THR A 54 13.49 -29.79 -13.24
CA THR A 54 13.89 -30.29 -14.55
C THR A 54 13.90 -29.14 -15.56
N THR A 55 15.06 -28.88 -16.16
CA THR A 55 15.35 -27.77 -17.09
C THR A 55 14.59 -27.79 -18.43
N GLY A 56 13.38 -28.37 -18.50
CA GLY A 56 12.52 -28.35 -19.67
C GLY A 56 11.19 -29.13 -19.50
N PHE A 57 10.11 -28.62 -20.11
CA PHE A 57 8.75 -29.15 -19.98
C PHE A 57 8.56 -30.59 -20.48
N ALA A 58 9.36 -31.02 -21.46
CA ALA A 58 9.39 -32.41 -21.92
C ALA A 58 9.88 -33.38 -20.81
N GLY A 59 10.80 -32.92 -19.96
CA GLY A 59 11.28 -33.68 -18.80
C GLY A 59 10.20 -33.84 -17.73
N LEU A 60 9.39 -32.80 -17.52
CA LEU A 60 8.28 -32.82 -16.57
C LEU A 60 7.16 -33.78 -17.00
N ALA A 61 6.82 -33.80 -18.29
CA ALA A 61 5.83 -34.75 -18.82
C ALA A 61 6.27 -36.21 -18.66
N ALA A 62 7.54 -36.50 -18.94
CA ALA A 62 8.11 -37.82 -18.72
C ALA A 62 8.14 -38.19 -17.22
N ALA A 63 8.49 -37.25 -16.35
CA ALA A 63 8.46 -37.43 -14.91
C ALA A 63 7.04 -37.73 -14.39
N LEU A 64 6.03 -37.00 -14.86
CA LEU A 64 4.64 -37.25 -14.51
C LEU A 64 4.17 -38.62 -14.99
N LYS A 65 4.47 -39.01 -16.25
CA LYS A 65 4.18 -40.37 -16.73
C LYS A 65 4.82 -41.44 -15.84
N SER A 66 6.08 -41.25 -15.45
CA SER A 66 6.80 -42.18 -14.59
C SER A 66 6.22 -42.27 -13.17
N ALA A 67 5.59 -41.19 -12.70
CA ALA A 67 4.87 -41.12 -11.42
C ALA A 67 3.43 -41.65 -11.50
N GLY A 68 2.99 -42.18 -12.65
CA GLY A 68 1.63 -42.70 -12.85
C GLY A 68 0.62 -41.65 -13.36
N GLY A 69 1.10 -40.51 -13.86
CA GLY A 69 0.29 -39.45 -14.44
C GLY A 69 -0.41 -39.92 -15.72
N SER A 70 -1.65 -39.48 -15.90
CA SER A 70 -2.47 -39.76 -17.08
C SER A 70 -2.35 -38.63 -18.10
N GLU A 71 -2.47 -38.99 -19.38
CA GLU A 71 -2.50 -38.04 -20.49
C GLU A 71 -3.95 -37.71 -20.85
N LEU A 72 -4.25 -36.41 -20.95
CA LEU A 72 -5.49 -35.90 -21.52
C LEU A 72 -5.16 -35.28 -22.87
N LYS A 73 -5.47 -35.98 -23.97
CA LYS A 73 -5.09 -35.50 -25.30
C LYS A 73 -5.90 -34.26 -25.70
N ALA A 74 -5.45 -33.61 -26.77
CA ALA A 74 -6.17 -32.50 -27.36
C ALA A 74 -7.63 -32.87 -27.68
N GLY A 75 -8.57 -32.04 -27.25
CA GLY A 75 -10.02 -32.26 -27.43
C GLY A 75 -10.64 -33.37 -26.59
N GLU A 76 -9.88 -34.05 -25.72
CA GLU A 76 -10.40 -35.09 -24.83
C GLU A 76 -11.01 -34.50 -23.55
N GLU A 77 -11.95 -35.26 -22.98
CA GLU A 77 -12.59 -34.98 -21.71
C GLU A 77 -12.38 -36.16 -20.77
N VAL A 78 -12.08 -35.86 -19.49
CA VAL A 78 -12.03 -36.86 -18.43
C VAL A 78 -12.84 -36.44 -17.22
N VAL A 79 -13.61 -37.39 -16.67
CA VAL A 79 -14.36 -37.20 -15.43
C VAL A 79 -13.58 -37.83 -14.28
N ILE A 80 -13.12 -36.99 -13.35
CA ILE A 80 -12.46 -37.39 -12.11
C ILE A 80 -13.54 -37.49 -11.04
N LYS A 81 -13.90 -38.72 -10.65
CA LYS A 81 -14.87 -38.97 -9.58
C LYS A 81 -14.15 -39.03 -8.23
N ARG A 82 -14.71 -38.34 -7.22
CA ARG A 82 -14.17 -38.29 -5.85
C ARG A 82 -12.69 -37.89 -5.83
N ALA A 83 -12.39 -36.71 -6.35
CA ALA A 83 -11.01 -36.28 -6.48
C ALA A 83 -10.28 -36.32 -5.13
N PRO A 84 -9.00 -36.72 -5.12
CA PRO A 84 -8.13 -36.51 -3.97
C PRO A 84 -8.01 -35.01 -3.66
N PRO A 85 -7.44 -34.61 -2.50
CA PRO A 85 -7.39 -33.20 -2.09
C PRO A 85 -6.63 -32.27 -3.05
N TRP A 86 -6.02 -32.81 -4.11
CA TRP A 86 -5.17 -32.09 -5.03
C TRP A 86 -4.93 -32.89 -6.33
N VAL A 87 -4.91 -32.20 -7.48
CA VAL A 87 -4.60 -32.80 -8.80
C VAL A 87 -3.69 -31.85 -9.57
N MET A 88 -2.47 -32.27 -9.87
CA MET A 88 -1.54 -31.44 -10.65
C MET A 88 -1.86 -31.58 -12.14
N VAL A 89 -1.89 -30.49 -12.93
CA VAL A 89 -2.18 -30.52 -14.38
C VAL A 89 -1.15 -29.70 -15.18
N VAL A 90 -0.27 -30.39 -15.90
CA VAL A 90 0.86 -29.79 -16.62
C VAL A 90 0.65 -29.86 -18.13
N CYS A 91 0.94 -28.78 -18.85
CA CYS A 91 1.11 -28.83 -20.30
C CYS A 91 2.55 -29.26 -20.64
N ALA A 92 2.70 -30.31 -21.46
CA ALA A 92 4.02 -30.84 -21.82
C ALA A 92 4.80 -30.02 -22.85
N THR A 93 4.17 -28.98 -23.40
CA THR A 93 4.75 -28.16 -24.44
C THR A 93 5.10 -26.78 -23.90
N THR A 94 5.98 -26.06 -24.59
CA THR A 94 6.29 -24.65 -24.31
C THR A 94 5.13 -23.71 -24.68
N LEU A 95 3.99 -24.26 -25.09
CA LEU A 95 2.80 -23.52 -25.51
C LEU A 95 1.74 -23.55 -24.41
N THR A 96 0.82 -22.61 -24.51
CA THR A 96 -0.30 -22.47 -23.60
C THR A 96 -1.42 -23.43 -24.01
N ALA A 97 -1.87 -24.29 -23.11
CA ALA A 97 -3.06 -25.11 -23.31
C ALA A 97 -4.22 -24.57 -22.46
N THR A 98 -5.44 -24.66 -22.95
CA THR A 98 -6.61 -24.17 -22.21
C THR A 98 -7.39 -25.33 -21.61
N LEU A 99 -7.47 -25.34 -20.28
CA LEU A 99 -8.22 -26.31 -19.50
C LEU A 99 -9.55 -25.69 -19.07
N GLN A 100 -10.66 -26.36 -19.37
CA GLN A 100 -11.97 -25.98 -18.84
C GLN A 100 -12.37 -26.97 -17.74
N VAL A 101 -12.86 -26.43 -16.62
CA VAL A 101 -13.38 -27.19 -15.48
C VAL A 101 -14.85 -26.84 -15.28
N ASP A 102 -15.73 -27.81 -15.54
CA ASP A 102 -17.17 -27.56 -15.65
C ASP A 102 -17.95 -27.63 -14.32
N ALA A 103 -17.36 -28.19 -13.25
CA ALA A 103 -18.02 -28.26 -11.94
C ALA A 103 -17.02 -28.40 -10.78
N GLY A 104 -17.33 -27.77 -9.64
CA GLY A 104 -16.61 -27.84 -8.37
C GLY A 104 -15.97 -26.50 -7.96
N ASP A 105 -15.87 -26.28 -6.64
CA ASP A 105 -15.17 -25.11 -6.07
C ASP A 105 -13.65 -25.27 -6.36
N VAL A 106 -13.12 -24.59 -7.38
CA VAL A 106 -11.68 -24.55 -7.67
C VAL A 106 -11.02 -23.55 -6.70
N HIS A 107 -10.07 -24.00 -5.87
CA HIS A 107 -9.56 -23.17 -4.77
C HIS A 107 -8.37 -22.27 -5.11
N ALA A 108 -7.73 -22.45 -6.25
CA ALA A 108 -6.91 -21.47 -6.95
C ALA A 108 -6.36 -22.15 -8.19
N ALA A 109 -6.51 -21.53 -9.36
CA ALA A 109 -5.52 -21.71 -10.40
C ALA A 109 -4.28 -20.94 -9.90
N ILE A 110 -3.30 -21.62 -9.32
CA ILE A 110 -2.02 -20.97 -9.01
C ILE A 110 -1.32 -20.79 -10.34
N GLY A 111 -1.68 -19.72 -11.04
CA GLY A 111 -0.87 -19.18 -12.12
C GLY A 111 0.41 -18.65 -11.49
N VAL A 112 1.42 -19.52 -11.31
CA VAL A 112 2.81 -19.04 -11.24
C VAL A 112 3.20 -18.67 -12.68
N SER A 113 2.58 -17.61 -13.20
CA SER A 113 3.35 -16.71 -14.06
C SER A 113 4.52 -16.35 -13.18
N ALA A 114 5.76 -16.75 -13.56
CA ALA A 114 6.96 -16.47 -12.78
C ALA A 114 6.79 -15.09 -12.16
N ILE A 115 6.78 -14.99 -10.82
CA ILE A 115 6.58 -13.69 -10.18
C ILE A 115 7.73 -12.85 -10.69
N THR A 116 7.43 -11.97 -11.65
CA THR A 116 8.47 -11.15 -12.25
C THR A 116 8.98 -10.26 -11.12
N LYS A 117 10.23 -9.83 -11.16
CA LYS A 117 10.70 -8.81 -10.19
C LYS A 117 9.75 -7.61 -10.13
N ALA A 118 9.05 -7.29 -11.22
CA ALA A 118 8.03 -6.24 -11.28
C ALA A 118 6.73 -6.58 -10.53
N MET A 119 6.38 -7.86 -10.34
CA MET A 119 5.23 -8.30 -9.54
C MET A 119 5.56 -8.54 -8.07
N LEU A 120 6.83 -8.84 -7.75
CA LEU A 120 7.38 -8.80 -6.38
C LEU A 120 7.69 -7.37 -5.93
N ALA A 121 7.86 -6.45 -6.87
CA ALA A 121 7.85 -5.02 -6.62
C ALA A 121 6.41 -4.54 -6.38
N GLU A 122 5.72 -5.15 -5.42
CA GLU A 122 4.69 -4.41 -4.71
C GLU A 122 5.47 -3.32 -3.98
N SER A 123 5.46 -2.12 -4.56
CA SER A 123 5.96 -0.91 -3.90
C SER A 123 5.26 -0.82 -2.56
N SER A 124 5.94 -1.26 -1.51
CA SER A 124 5.41 -1.13 -0.16
C SER A 124 5.60 0.33 0.19
N LEU A 125 4.52 1.11 0.11
CA LEU A 125 4.50 2.49 0.60
C LEU A 125 5.14 2.51 1.98
N TYR A 126 6.30 3.17 2.10
CA TYR A 126 6.90 3.39 3.40
C TYR A 126 6.22 4.58 4.05
N GLU A 127 5.85 4.44 5.31
CA GLU A 127 5.49 5.59 6.13
C GLU A 127 6.54 5.74 7.22
N ASP A 128 7.19 6.89 7.24
CA ASP A 128 8.03 7.32 8.34
C ASP A 128 7.31 8.40 9.15
N ARG A 129 7.38 8.31 10.48
CA ARG A 129 6.67 9.24 11.38
C ARG A 129 7.63 10.31 11.84
N ILE A 130 7.26 11.57 11.68
CA ILE A 130 8.00 12.67 12.28
C ILE A 130 7.57 12.78 13.75
N PRO A 131 8.45 12.49 14.72
CA PRO A 131 8.10 12.58 16.13
C PRO A 131 7.90 14.04 16.51
N LEU A 132 6.92 14.34 17.38
CA LEU A 132 6.68 15.71 17.85
C LEU A 132 7.89 16.34 18.54
N SER A 133 8.81 15.52 19.07
CA SER A 133 10.09 15.97 19.64
C SER A 133 11.08 16.50 18.61
N ALA A 134 10.89 16.20 17.32
CA ALA A 134 11.65 16.78 16.21
C ALA A 134 11.00 18.08 15.67
N CYS A 135 9.82 18.44 16.18
CA CYS A 135 9.17 19.69 15.86
C CYS A 135 9.61 20.80 16.84
N MET A 136 9.66 22.02 16.33
CA MET A 136 9.92 23.24 17.08
C MET A 136 8.90 24.32 16.69
N GLN A 137 8.81 25.34 17.53
CA GLN A 137 8.14 26.58 17.18
C GLN A 137 8.92 27.34 16.11
N GLN A 138 8.27 28.28 15.42
CA GLN A 138 8.91 29.08 14.38
C GLN A 138 10.11 29.91 14.86
N ASP A 139 10.14 30.28 16.14
CA ASP A 139 11.25 31.00 16.77
C ASP A 139 12.40 30.07 17.23
N GLY A 140 12.30 28.76 16.95
CA GLY A 140 13.25 27.73 17.36
C GLY A 140 13.05 27.24 18.80
N ALA A 141 12.03 27.72 19.51
CA ALA A 141 11.71 27.20 20.83
C ALA A 141 11.20 25.74 20.74
N PRO A 142 11.48 24.89 21.74
CA PRO A 142 10.88 23.56 21.81
C PRO A 142 9.35 23.64 21.91
N MET A 143 8.67 22.60 21.43
CA MET A 143 7.24 22.42 21.64
C MET A 143 6.92 22.30 23.14
N THR A 144 5.94 23.06 23.62
CA THR A 144 5.52 23.06 25.02
C THR A 144 4.12 22.49 25.20
N VAL A 145 3.86 21.95 26.40
CA VAL A 145 2.50 21.62 26.84
C VAL A 145 1.83 22.91 27.32
N GLY A 146 0.62 23.17 26.83
CA GLY A 146 -0.10 24.43 27.09
C GLY A 146 0.28 25.55 26.11
N GLY A 147 -0.74 26.29 25.66
CA GLY A 147 -0.65 27.24 24.55
C GLY A 147 0.21 28.49 24.80
N GLY A 148 0.83 28.96 23.71
CA GLY A 148 1.40 30.30 23.56
C GLY A 148 0.83 30.96 22.30
N ALA A 149 0.84 32.28 22.21
CA ALA A 149 0.24 32.98 21.07
C ALA A 149 1.01 32.70 19.77
N GLY A 150 0.29 32.29 18.71
CA GLY A 150 0.86 31.94 17.41
C GLY A 150 1.66 30.62 17.37
N HIS A 151 1.49 29.77 18.38
CA HIS A 151 2.24 28.55 18.57
C HIS A 151 1.32 27.34 18.71
N PHE A 152 1.66 26.26 18.02
CA PHE A 152 1.05 24.96 18.33
C PHE A 152 1.51 24.51 19.71
N SER A 153 0.60 23.91 20.47
CA SER A 153 0.90 23.30 21.76
C SER A 153 0.69 21.79 21.70
N ILE A 154 1.35 21.08 22.60
CA ILE A 154 1.06 19.65 22.82
C ILE A 154 -0.11 19.57 23.79
N ASP A 155 -1.23 19.04 23.32
CA ASP A 155 -2.33 18.62 24.20
C ASP A 155 -2.10 17.18 24.61
N TRP A 156 -1.74 17.02 25.89
CA TRP A 156 -1.53 15.73 26.51
C TRP A 156 -2.63 15.50 27.55
N THR A 157 -3.72 14.87 27.11
CA THR A 157 -4.80 14.42 27.99
C THR A 157 -4.76 12.89 28.07
N PRO A 158 -4.29 12.28 29.18
CA PRO A 158 -4.02 10.84 29.29
C PRO A 158 -5.23 9.92 29.09
N GLU A 159 -6.45 10.47 29.19
CA GLU A 159 -7.72 9.75 29.13
C GLU A 159 -8.48 9.99 27.81
N ALA A 160 -7.95 10.84 26.93
CA ALA A 160 -8.59 11.14 25.64
C ALA A 160 -8.25 10.08 24.59
N ALA A 161 -9.18 9.82 23.66
CA ALA A 161 -8.92 8.93 22.52
C ALA A 161 -7.78 9.45 21.61
N GLU A 162 -7.46 10.74 21.69
CA GLU A 162 -6.47 11.47 20.91
C GLU A 162 -5.24 11.78 21.81
N ASN A 163 -4.59 10.74 22.35
CA ASN A 163 -3.46 10.87 23.28
C ASN A 163 -2.23 11.56 22.64
N CYS A 164 -1.87 12.78 23.06
CA CYS A 164 -0.73 13.57 22.55
C CYS A 164 -0.95 14.14 21.13
N SER A 165 -1.78 15.18 21.06
CA SER A 165 -2.12 15.89 19.81
C SER A 165 -1.48 17.27 19.74
N LEU A 166 -1.46 17.86 18.54
CA LEU A 166 -1.13 19.28 18.36
C LEU A 166 -2.40 20.11 18.40
N LEU A 167 -2.44 21.09 19.29
CA LEU A 167 -3.55 22.01 19.47
C LEU A 167 -3.11 23.44 19.16
N GLY A 168 -3.83 24.09 18.26
CA GLY A 168 -3.63 25.50 17.92
C GLY A 168 -4.23 26.46 18.95
N GLU A 169 -3.87 27.74 18.81
CA GLU A 169 -4.43 28.83 19.62
C GLU A 169 -5.93 29.00 19.36
N ASP A 170 -6.64 29.51 20.36
CA ASP A 170 -8.00 30.00 20.19
C ASP A 170 -8.04 31.25 19.30
N ALA A 171 -8.82 31.18 18.21
CA ALA A 171 -9.04 32.30 17.31
C ALA A 171 -9.76 33.48 18.01
N GLY A 172 -10.65 33.20 18.97
CA GLY A 172 -11.26 34.21 19.85
C GLY A 172 -11.95 35.36 19.12
N GLY A 173 -12.57 35.10 17.96
CA GLY A 173 -13.16 36.17 17.13
C GLY A 173 -12.16 37.02 16.35
N THR A 174 -10.94 36.52 16.14
CA THR A 174 -9.88 37.15 15.33
C THR A 174 -9.31 36.16 14.32
N THR A 175 -8.28 36.61 13.58
CA THR A 175 -7.44 35.72 12.77
C THR A 175 -6.25 35.26 13.58
N LYS A 176 -6.04 33.95 13.65
CA LYS A 176 -4.86 33.34 14.27
C LYS A 176 -4.17 32.41 13.28
N THR A 177 -2.86 32.37 13.38
CA THR A 177 -2.01 31.46 12.61
C THR A 177 -1.02 30.83 13.55
N ASP A 178 -1.03 29.52 13.63
CA ASP A 178 -0.08 28.73 14.40
C ASP A 178 0.91 28.09 13.44
N VAL A 179 2.19 28.13 13.80
CA VAL A 179 3.28 27.61 12.97
C VAL A 179 4.12 26.63 13.77
N LEU A 180 4.43 25.49 13.15
CA LEU A 180 5.46 24.56 13.60
C LEU A 180 6.49 24.36 12.49
N VAL A 181 7.71 24.04 12.91
CA VAL A 181 8.83 23.75 12.03
C VAL A 181 9.37 22.37 12.37
N PHE A 182 9.76 21.60 11.36
CA PHE A 182 10.45 20.33 11.55
C PHE A 182 11.59 20.19 10.54
N GLU A 183 12.58 19.41 10.92
CA GLU A 183 13.67 18.99 10.05
C GLU A 183 13.53 17.48 9.79
N TYR A 184 13.77 17.08 8.54
CA TYR A 184 13.73 15.67 8.16
C TYR A 184 14.85 15.34 7.19
N VAL A 185 15.56 14.26 7.48
CA VAL A 185 16.60 13.72 6.59
C VAL A 185 15.96 12.68 5.69
N ILE A 186 16.09 12.85 4.38
CA ILE A 186 15.57 11.89 3.41
C ILE A 186 16.30 10.55 3.58
N PRO A 187 15.56 9.45 3.80
CA PRO A 187 16.16 8.17 4.11
C PRO A 187 16.90 7.59 2.89
N ALA A 188 17.88 6.72 3.16
CA ALA A 188 18.74 6.10 2.13
C ALA A 188 17.93 5.28 1.10
N GLU A 189 16.76 4.80 1.50
CA GLU A 189 15.84 3.97 0.72
C GLU A 189 14.95 4.77 -0.24
N TYR A 190 14.96 6.10 -0.17
CA TYR A 190 14.25 6.95 -1.12
C TYR A 190 14.79 6.75 -2.53
N LYS A 191 13.90 6.71 -3.52
CA LYS A 191 14.26 6.58 -4.93
C LYS A 191 13.88 7.84 -5.69
N ASP A 192 14.87 8.61 -6.10
CA ASP A 192 14.69 9.66 -7.11
C ASP A 192 14.24 9.02 -8.45
N PRO A 193 13.22 9.53 -9.17
CA PRO A 193 12.43 10.76 -8.94
C PRO A 193 11.00 10.49 -8.44
N GLN A 194 10.84 9.64 -7.42
CA GLN A 194 9.52 9.34 -6.88
C GLN A 194 8.95 10.50 -6.06
N ASP A 195 7.62 10.64 -6.07
CA ASP A 195 6.93 11.60 -5.23
C ASP A 195 7.19 11.29 -3.75
N LEU A 196 7.71 12.28 -3.02
CA LEU A 196 7.67 12.27 -1.56
C LEU A 196 6.41 13.00 -1.10
N LYS A 197 5.67 12.44 -0.14
CA LYS A 197 4.41 13.01 0.33
C LYS A 197 4.45 13.22 1.83
N VAL A 198 4.15 14.42 2.29
CA VAL A 198 3.86 14.69 3.70
C VAL A 198 2.36 14.54 3.91
N VAL A 199 1.98 13.60 4.77
CA VAL A 199 0.59 13.34 5.15
C VAL A 199 0.40 13.76 6.59
N THR A 200 -0.71 14.44 6.87
CA THR A 200 -1.04 14.87 8.22
C THR A 200 -2.54 14.87 8.45
N ASN A 201 -2.99 14.53 9.66
CA ASN A 201 -4.40 14.41 9.98
C ASN A 201 -4.89 15.59 10.83
N TRP A 202 -5.81 16.39 10.30
CA TRP A 202 -6.29 17.60 11.00
C TRP A 202 -7.81 17.74 10.95
N LYS A 203 -8.33 18.45 11.94
CA LYS A 203 -9.65 19.07 11.95
C LYS A 203 -9.55 20.45 12.57
N TYR A 204 -10.62 21.23 12.44
CA TYR A 204 -10.85 22.37 13.32
C TYR A 204 -12.03 22.12 14.23
N ILE A 205 -11.97 22.69 15.43
CA ILE A 205 -13.02 22.69 16.45
C ILE A 205 -13.45 24.14 16.63
N THR A 206 -14.75 24.38 16.78
CA THR A 206 -15.29 25.71 17.06
C THR A 206 -16.69 25.54 17.65
N ASP A 207 -17.10 26.49 18.48
CA ASP A 207 -18.47 26.71 18.92
C ASP A 207 -19.10 27.96 18.26
N GLY A 208 -18.37 28.58 17.33
CA GLY A 208 -18.66 29.87 16.72
C GLY A 208 -18.68 29.85 15.19
N THR A 209 -18.57 31.04 14.59
CA THR A 209 -18.61 31.22 13.13
C THR A 209 -17.23 31.42 12.54
N VAL A 210 -16.73 30.39 11.87
CA VAL A 210 -15.43 30.40 11.19
C VAL A 210 -15.61 30.82 9.72
N THR A 211 -14.96 31.91 9.33
CA THR A 211 -15.04 32.48 7.98
C THR A 211 -13.89 32.03 7.08
N ALA A 212 -12.72 31.73 7.66
CA ALA A 212 -11.58 31.16 6.96
C ALA A 212 -10.91 30.08 7.81
N LYS A 213 -10.47 29.00 7.16
CA LYS A 213 -9.75 27.90 7.80
C LYS A 213 -8.84 27.23 6.78
N SER A 214 -7.55 27.24 7.04
CA SER A 214 -6.58 26.75 6.07
C SER A 214 -5.41 26.04 6.72
N LEU A 215 -4.80 25.16 5.94
CA LEU A 215 -3.63 24.38 6.28
C LEU A 215 -2.62 24.50 5.15
N ASP A 216 -1.42 24.95 5.47
CA ASP A 216 -0.33 25.12 4.51
C ASP A 216 0.92 24.41 4.98
N LEU A 217 1.73 23.99 4.01
CA LEU A 217 3.03 23.38 4.26
C LEU A 217 4.01 23.89 3.21
N LEU A 218 4.99 24.64 3.67
CA LEU A 218 6.15 25.03 2.89
C LEU A 218 7.27 24.04 3.16
N LEU A 219 7.99 23.63 2.12
CA LEU A 219 9.08 22.67 2.22
C LEU A 219 10.30 23.25 1.54
N PHE A 220 11.44 23.25 2.23
CA PHE A 220 12.68 23.79 1.70
C PHE A 220 13.76 22.72 1.77
N LYS A 221 14.42 22.43 0.66
CA LYS A 221 15.67 21.66 0.69
C LYS A 221 16.78 22.54 1.24
N LEU A 222 17.53 22.02 2.21
CA LEU A 222 18.68 22.70 2.77
C LEU A 222 19.88 22.55 1.83
N GLY A 223 20.51 23.67 1.46
CA GLY A 223 21.73 23.67 0.66
C GLY A 223 22.95 23.22 1.46
N GLU A 224 24.07 22.95 0.77
CA GLU A 224 25.36 22.59 1.39
C GLU A 224 25.89 23.67 2.36
N ASP A 225 25.47 24.93 2.15
CA ASP A 225 25.78 26.09 2.98
C ASP A 225 24.79 26.30 4.13
N SER A 226 23.89 25.34 4.37
CA SER A 226 22.79 25.45 5.35
C SER A 226 21.80 26.59 5.06
N VAL A 227 21.74 27.08 3.82
CA VAL A 227 20.73 28.05 3.41
C VAL A 227 19.53 27.31 2.81
N PRO A 228 18.30 27.56 3.30
CA PRO A 228 17.09 27.00 2.70
C PRO A 228 16.91 27.50 1.26
N GLY A 229 16.62 26.58 0.34
CA GLY A 229 16.29 26.90 -1.05
C GLY A 229 14.90 27.52 -1.24
N ALA A 230 14.37 27.42 -2.46
CA ALA A 230 12.97 27.78 -2.75
C ALA A 230 12.00 26.74 -2.16
N ASP A 231 10.73 27.13 -2.00
CA ASP A 231 9.68 26.19 -1.64
C ASP A 231 9.51 25.12 -2.73
N ILE A 232 9.61 23.86 -2.34
CA ILE A 232 9.50 22.68 -3.21
C ILE A 232 8.16 21.95 -3.04
N CYS A 233 7.27 22.43 -2.17
CA CYS A 233 5.92 21.90 -2.04
C CYS A 233 5.10 22.23 -3.29
N ALA A 234 4.63 21.21 -4.00
CA ALA A 234 3.77 21.39 -5.18
C ALA A 234 2.29 21.59 -4.80
N THR A 235 1.92 21.17 -3.59
CA THR A 235 0.54 21.24 -3.12
C THR A 235 0.24 22.65 -2.62
N THR A 236 -0.82 23.26 -3.17
CA THR A 236 -1.34 24.53 -2.64
C THR A 236 -2.05 24.34 -1.30
N ILE A 237 -2.20 25.44 -0.57
CA ILE A 237 -2.96 25.53 0.68
C ILE A 237 -4.29 24.75 0.65
N ARG A 238 -4.57 24.01 1.73
CA ARG A 238 -5.77 23.18 1.90
C ARG A 238 -6.77 23.87 2.81
N THR A 239 -8.06 23.58 2.61
CA THR A 239 -9.12 24.04 3.52
C THR A 239 -9.45 22.95 4.52
N LEU A 240 -9.52 23.30 5.81
CA LEU A 240 -9.83 22.36 6.89
C LEU A 240 -11.33 22.09 7.06
N THR A 241 -11.65 20.90 7.57
CA THR A 241 -13.00 20.43 7.92
C THR A 241 -13.15 20.22 9.43
N THR A 242 -14.40 20.12 9.90
CA THR A 242 -14.70 19.79 11.31
C THR A 242 -14.52 18.31 11.64
N SER A 243 -14.53 17.45 10.63
CA SER A 243 -14.17 16.04 10.76
C SER A 243 -12.67 15.83 10.52
N PRO A 244 -12.01 14.91 11.25
CA PRO A 244 -10.65 14.48 10.94
C PRO A 244 -10.51 14.04 9.48
N ALA A 245 -9.50 14.55 8.80
CA ALA A 245 -9.14 14.14 7.44
C ALA A 245 -7.63 14.15 7.25
N ASP A 246 -7.14 13.27 6.37
CA ASP A 246 -5.76 13.28 5.93
C ASP A 246 -5.57 14.35 4.83
N TYR A 247 -4.60 15.21 5.04
CA TYR A 247 -4.15 16.21 4.08
C TYR A 247 -2.78 15.82 3.55
N THR A 248 -2.69 15.63 2.24
CA THR A 248 -1.46 15.23 1.56
C THR A 248 -0.85 16.41 0.81
N PHE A 249 0.41 16.68 1.13
CA PHE A 249 1.29 17.65 0.50
C PHE A 249 2.38 16.92 -0.28
N THR A 250 2.48 17.16 -1.58
CA THR A 250 3.42 16.44 -2.45
C THR A 250 4.64 17.33 -2.69
N ILE A 251 5.82 16.75 -2.54
CA ILE A 251 7.08 17.43 -2.85
C ILE A 251 7.39 17.26 -4.33
N THR A 252 7.87 18.33 -4.96
CA THR A 252 8.38 18.28 -6.32
C THR A 252 9.57 17.29 -6.40
N PRO A 253 9.49 16.20 -7.18
CA PRO A 253 10.45 15.10 -7.08
C PRO A 253 11.87 15.43 -7.54
N ALA A 254 12.01 16.31 -8.53
CA ALA A 254 13.25 16.48 -9.30
C ALA A 254 14.43 17.13 -8.55
N THR A 255 14.28 17.46 -7.27
CA THR A 255 15.30 18.18 -6.49
C THR A 255 15.83 17.40 -5.30
N LEU A 256 15.33 16.18 -5.06
CA LEU A 256 15.61 15.41 -3.86
C LEU A 256 16.44 14.16 -4.15
N ALA A 257 17.39 13.89 -3.27
CA ALA A 257 18.22 12.72 -3.24
C ALA A 257 18.26 12.13 -1.82
N PRO A 258 18.58 10.84 -1.67
CA PRO A 258 18.80 10.25 -0.35
C PRO A 258 19.87 11.01 0.45
N GLY A 259 19.60 11.27 1.73
CA GLY A 259 20.48 12.03 2.62
C GLY A 259 20.29 13.55 2.59
N ASP A 260 19.52 14.09 1.65
CA ASP A 260 19.14 15.51 1.68
C ASP A 260 18.36 15.84 2.95
N VAL A 261 18.51 17.07 3.43
CA VAL A 261 17.74 17.59 4.56
C VAL A 261 16.64 18.50 4.05
N ILE A 262 15.42 18.29 4.51
CA ILE A 262 14.28 19.16 4.26
C ILE A 262 13.85 19.85 5.56
N ILE A 263 13.54 21.14 5.44
CA ILE A 263 12.89 21.93 6.50
C ILE A 263 11.44 22.11 6.08
N GLY A 264 10.52 21.62 6.92
CA GLY A 264 9.10 21.85 6.75
C GLY A 264 8.60 22.94 7.67
N VAL A 265 7.89 23.92 7.11
CA VAL A 265 7.19 24.97 7.85
C VAL A 265 5.70 24.75 7.65
N PHE A 266 5.04 24.30 8.69
CA PHE A 266 3.64 23.94 8.67
C PHE A 266 2.81 25.01 9.38
N ALA A 267 1.81 25.54 8.70
CA ALA A 267 0.98 26.64 9.19
C ALA A 267 -0.50 26.30 9.12
N ALA A 268 -1.23 26.51 10.22
CA ALA A 268 -2.69 26.48 10.22
C ALA A 268 -3.22 27.87 10.55
N SER A 269 -4.19 28.37 9.77
CA SER A 269 -4.75 29.72 9.96
C SER A 269 -6.27 29.70 10.00
N MET A 270 -6.85 30.30 11.05
CA MET A 270 -8.29 30.41 11.27
C MET A 270 -8.67 31.88 11.32
N THR A 271 -9.79 32.24 10.75
CA THR A 271 -10.48 33.49 11.04
C THR A 271 -11.86 33.18 11.58
N GLU A 272 -12.13 33.65 12.78
CA GLU A 272 -13.42 33.55 13.44
C GLU A 272 -13.99 34.94 13.70
N THR A 273 -15.31 35.11 13.68
CA THR A 273 -15.96 36.39 14.01
C THR A 273 -16.47 36.46 15.44
N ALA A 274 -16.69 35.30 16.08
CA ALA A 274 -17.02 35.11 17.49
C ALA A 274 -16.95 33.61 17.83
N GLY A 275 -16.45 33.25 19.01
CA GLY A 275 -16.34 31.86 19.50
C GLY A 275 -14.95 31.51 20.03
N GLY A 276 -14.72 30.21 20.20
CA GLY A 276 -13.51 29.58 20.73
C GLY A 276 -12.80 28.63 19.73
N GLY A 277 -12.69 29.03 18.46
CA GLY A 277 -12.21 28.17 17.38
C GLY A 277 -10.72 27.79 17.47
N LYS A 278 -10.39 26.50 17.29
CA LYS A 278 -9.03 25.95 17.40
C LYS A 278 -8.73 24.90 16.34
N PHE A 279 -7.45 24.73 16.03
CA PHE A 279 -6.98 23.59 15.24
C PHE A 279 -6.65 22.40 16.12
N LEU A 280 -6.98 21.21 15.64
CA LEU A 280 -6.59 19.98 16.30
C LEU A 280 -6.04 18.98 15.29
N ASN A 281 -4.83 18.52 15.54
CA ASN A 281 -4.29 17.34 14.90
C ASN A 281 -4.94 16.11 15.54
N ALA A 282 -5.97 15.57 14.89
CA ALA A 282 -6.90 14.62 15.51
C ALA A 282 -6.33 13.20 15.68
N VAL A 283 -5.12 12.95 15.16
CA VAL A 283 -4.42 11.68 15.38
C VAL A 283 -3.02 12.00 15.85
N ALA A 284 -2.74 11.66 17.11
CA ALA A 284 -1.41 11.76 17.69
C ALA A 284 -0.34 11.22 16.74
N LEU A 285 0.74 12.00 16.53
CA LEU A 285 1.88 11.59 15.70
C LEU A 285 1.49 11.35 14.23
N SER A 286 0.56 12.14 13.67
CA SER A 286 0.08 11.95 12.30
C SER A 286 0.91 12.62 11.21
N LEU A 287 1.93 13.42 11.56
CA LEU A 287 2.86 13.94 10.57
C LEU A 287 3.75 12.81 10.07
N ARG A 288 3.51 12.40 8.83
CA ARG A 288 4.12 11.23 8.22
C ARG A 288 4.69 11.58 6.86
N ILE A 289 5.82 10.98 6.52
CA ILE A 289 6.39 11.01 5.19
C ILE A 289 6.14 9.68 4.52
N GLN A 290 5.48 9.73 3.37
CA GLN A 290 5.22 8.60 2.50
C GLN A 290 6.20 8.61 1.33
N LEU A 291 6.86 7.48 1.09
CA LEU A 291 7.76 7.28 -0.04
C LEU A 291 7.61 5.89 -0.67
N ASP A 292 7.85 5.84 -1.98
CA ASP A 292 7.96 4.61 -2.75
C ASP A 292 9.39 4.05 -2.56
N ARG A 293 9.50 2.78 -2.18
CA ARG A 293 10.79 2.09 -1.97
C ARG A 293 10.89 0.84 -2.85
N THR A 294 12.07 0.61 -3.40
CA THR A 294 12.42 -0.66 -4.06
C THR A 294 12.90 -1.69 -3.05
N VAL A 295 12.32 -2.88 -3.08
CA VAL A 295 12.82 -4.08 -2.38
C VAL A 295 13.98 -4.70 -3.16
#